data_AF-A0A524Q5E9-F1
#
_entry.id   AF-A0A524Q5E9-F1
#
_cell.length_a   1.000
_cell.length_b   1.000
_cell.length_c   1.000
_cell.angle_alpha   90.00
_cell.angle_beta   90.00
_cell.angle_gamma   90.00
#
_symmetry.space_group_name_H-M   'P 1'
#
loop_
_entity.id
_entity.type
_entity.pdbx_description
1 polymer ?
#
loop_
_entity_poly.entity_id
_entity_poly.type
_entity_poly.pdbx_seq_one_letter_code
_entity_poly.pdbx_strand_id
1 'polypeptide(L)'
;MKITTIYSALIIAAFFMSARYATAGPYIKIESVDAASNYPTVRVHLTVSGLHDEEAETLDDTHISVVEDGSRVIKGVSVTRQNDPDYYLCVVFSIDSSKSIDKKFMARIKSTARDMVKGLEERDRIALFRFNDRVVMMNDFTQNKDEIIRKINRIERHGTRTLLY
;
A
#
# COMPACT_ATOMS: atom_id res chain seq x y z
N MET A 1 -46.99 -38.71 -32.47
CA MET A 1 -47.00 -38.17 -31.09
C MET A 1 -45.90 -38.87 -30.32
N LYS A 2 -44.70 -38.29 -30.20
CA LYS A 2 -44.35 -37.23 -29.23
C LYS A 2 -44.49 -37.69 -27.77
N ILE A 3 -43.76 -38.73 -27.36
CA ILE A 3 -43.58 -39.03 -25.93
C ILE A 3 -42.11 -39.36 -25.63
N THR A 4 -41.43 -40.14 -26.48
CA THR A 4 -40.02 -40.52 -26.28
C THR A 4 -39.01 -39.38 -26.49
N THR A 5 -39.25 -38.47 -27.44
CA THR A 5 -38.36 -37.31 -27.68
C THR A 5 -38.39 -36.28 -26.54
N ILE A 6 -39.44 -36.29 -25.70
CA ILE A 6 -39.62 -35.34 -24.60
C ILE A 6 -38.75 -35.72 -23.39
N TYR A 7 -38.59 -37.02 -23.10
CA TYR A 7 -37.74 -37.49 -22.00
C TYR A 7 -36.25 -37.30 -22.27
N SER A 8 -35.81 -37.48 -23.52
CA SER A 8 -34.41 -37.24 -23.91
C SER A 8 -34.03 -35.76 -23.81
N ALA A 9 -34.95 -34.85 -24.13
CA ALA A 9 -34.74 -33.41 -23.99
C ALA A 9 -34.72 -32.94 -22.52
N LEU A 10 -35.50 -33.58 -21.64
CA LEU A 10 -35.57 -33.25 -20.21
C LEU A 10 -34.31 -33.67 -19.44
N ILE A 11 -33.69 -34.79 -19.80
CA ILE A 11 -32.46 -35.30 -19.14
C ILE A 11 -31.23 -34.46 -19.53
N ILE A 12 -31.18 -33.92 -20.76
CA ILE A 12 -30.10 -33.04 -21.21
C ILE A 12 -30.22 -31.65 -20.58
N ALA A 13 -31.45 -31.14 -20.38
CA ALA A 13 -31.68 -29.86 -19.70
C ALA A 13 -31.32 -29.90 -18.19
N ALA A 14 -31.49 -31.05 -17.53
CA ALA A 14 -31.10 -31.24 -16.13
C ALA A 14 -29.57 -31.32 -15.92
N PHE A 15 -28.82 -31.76 -16.93
CA PHE A 15 -27.35 -31.84 -16.84
C PHE A 15 -26.69 -30.44 -16.88
N PHE A 16 -27.31 -29.48 -17.58
CA PHE A 16 -26.80 -28.10 -17.66
C PHE A 16 -27.05 -27.24 -16.40
N MET A 17 -27.97 -27.62 -15.50
CA MET A 17 -28.16 -26.92 -14.22
C MET A 17 -27.19 -27.35 -13.12
N SER A 18 -26.38 -28.39 -13.37
CA SER A 18 -25.38 -28.87 -12.40
C SER A 18 -23.98 -28.31 -12.63
N ALA A 19 -23.83 -27.33 -13.53
CA ALA A 19 -22.65 -26.46 -13.58
C ALA A 19 -22.62 -25.62 -12.30
N ARG A 20 -22.27 -26.26 -11.19
CA ARG A 20 -21.87 -25.58 -9.97
C ARG A 20 -20.78 -24.62 -10.38
N TYR A 21 -21.01 -23.34 -10.12
CA TYR A 21 -19.99 -22.33 -10.08
C TYR A 21 -18.82 -22.92 -9.27
N ALA A 22 -17.78 -23.37 -9.96
CA ALA A 22 -16.49 -23.57 -9.35
C ALA A 22 -15.94 -22.15 -9.16
N THR A 23 -16.47 -21.45 -8.17
CA THR A 23 -15.77 -20.28 -7.65
C THR A 23 -14.47 -20.83 -7.11
N ALA A 24 -13.33 -20.36 -7.63
CA ALA A 24 -12.07 -20.58 -6.96
C ALA A 24 -12.26 -20.05 -5.53
N GLY A 25 -12.18 -20.94 -4.54
CA GLY A 25 -12.24 -20.56 -3.14
C GLY A 25 -11.12 -19.57 -2.79
N PRO A 26 -11.14 -18.99 -1.58
CA PRO A 26 -10.10 -18.06 -1.17
C PRO A 26 -8.72 -18.71 -1.34
N TYR A 27 -7.85 -18.02 -2.07
CA TYR A 27 -6.46 -18.39 -2.29
C TYR A 27 -5.61 -17.72 -1.22
N ILE A 28 -4.85 -18.53 -0.47
CA ILE A 28 -3.92 -18.04 0.55
C ILE A 28 -2.50 -18.11 -0.01
N LYS A 29 -1.78 -16.99 0.07
CA LYS A 29 -0.36 -16.89 -0.23
C LYS A 29 0.40 -16.49 1.02
N ILE A 30 1.38 -17.27 1.42
CA ILE A 30 2.33 -16.88 2.48
C ILE A 30 3.38 -15.98 1.84
N GLU A 31 3.43 -14.72 2.26
CA GLU A 31 4.40 -13.73 1.77
C GLU A 31 5.74 -13.86 2.50
N SER A 32 5.69 -14.05 3.82
CA SER A 32 6.89 -14.28 4.63
C SER A 32 6.58 -14.96 5.96
N VAL A 33 7.61 -15.59 6.54
CA VAL A 33 7.60 -16.21 7.87
C VAL A 33 8.80 -15.70 8.63
N ASP A 34 8.56 -15.09 9.79
CA ASP A 34 9.59 -14.66 10.74
C ASP A 34 9.44 -15.48 12.04
N ALA A 35 10.33 -16.45 12.22
CA ALA A 35 10.41 -17.28 13.42
C ALA A 35 11.61 -16.91 14.32
N ALA A 36 12.47 -15.99 13.89
CA ALA A 36 13.75 -15.73 14.52
C ALA A 36 13.74 -14.45 15.35
N SER A 37 13.05 -13.39 14.90
CA SER A 37 13.17 -12.06 15.50
C SER A 37 12.58 -11.97 16.91
N ASN A 38 11.61 -12.82 17.26
CA ASN A 38 10.92 -12.74 18.54
C ASN A 38 10.50 -14.11 19.08
N TYR A 39 11.44 -15.05 19.18
CA TYR A 39 11.18 -16.36 19.76
C TYR A 39 10.62 -16.24 21.20
N PRO A 40 9.54 -16.95 21.56
CA PRO A 40 8.91 -18.08 20.85
C PRO A 40 7.76 -17.70 19.90
N THR A 41 7.55 -16.42 19.59
CA THR A 41 6.50 -15.97 18.67
C THR A 41 6.95 -16.08 17.22
N VAL A 42 6.15 -16.76 16.41
CA VAL A 42 6.31 -16.82 14.95
C VAL A 42 5.31 -15.88 14.30
N ARG A 43 5.80 -14.97 13.44
CA ARG A 43 4.96 -14.07 12.65
C ARG A 43 4.88 -14.58 11.22
N VAL A 44 3.66 -14.68 10.69
CA VAL A 44 3.41 -15.08 9.30
C VAL A 44 2.65 -13.96 8.62
N HIS A 45 3.22 -13.43 7.54
CA HIS A 45 2.53 -12.49 6.66
C HIS A 45 1.89 -13.27 5.53
N LEU A 46 0.59 -13.11 5.34
CA LEU A 46 -0.17 -13.81 4.31
C LEU A 46 -1.15 -12.89 3.61
N THR A 47 -1.41 -13.21 2.34
CA THR A 47 -2.43 -12.57 1.51
C THR A 47 -3.56 -13.59 1.29
N VAL A 48 -4.81 -13.19 1.51
CA VAL A 48 -6.00 -13.99 1.17
C VAL A 48 -6.74 -13.30 0.02
N SER A 49 -6.89 -13.97 -1.11
CA SER A 49 -7.53 -13.43 -2.33
C SER A 49 -8.76 -14.26 -2.69
N GLY A 50 -9.87 -13.65 -3.10
CA GLY A 50 -11.05 -14.40 -3.59
C GLY A 50 -12.33 -14.25 -2.77
N LEU A 51 -12.36 -13.40 -1.75
CA LEU A 51 -13.62 -12.84 -1.26
C LEU A 51 -14.07 -11.85 -2.35
N HIS A 52 -15.25 -12.06 -2.94
CA HIS A 52 -15.83 -11.12 -3.90
C HIS A 52 -15.83 -9.70 -3.31
N ASP A 53 -15.75 -8.67 -4.16
CA ASP A 53 -15.56 -7.23 -3.84
C ASP A 53 -16.59 -6.58 -2.88
N GLU A 54 -17.43 -7.38 -2.22
CA GLU A 54 -18.22 -6.99 -1.07
C GLU A 54 -17.33 -7.09 0.17
N GLU A 55 -16.82 -5.93 0.63
CA GLU A 55 -16.18 -5.71 1.92
C GLU A 55 -15.63 -6.98 2.55
N ALA A 56 -14.47 -7.46 2.08
CA ALA A 56 -13.81 -8.67 2.59
C ALA A 56 -14.00 -8.73 4.11
N GLU A 57 -14.86 -9.65 4.57
CA GLU A 57 -15.20 -9.79 5.98
C GLU A 57 -13.88 -9.79 6.76
N THR A 58 -13.83 -9.00 7.83
CA THR A 58 -12.56 -8.81 8.56
C THR A 58 -12.13 -10.18 9.07
N LEU A 59 -11.09 -10.74 8.46
CA LEU A 59 -10.53 -12.02 8.88
C LEU A 59 -9.95 -11.87 10.28
N ASP A 60 -10.42 -12.70 11.18
CA ASP A 60 -9.92 -12.84 12.54
C ASP A 60 -9.38 -14.26 12.78
N ASP A 61 -9.02 -14.56 14.04
CA ASP A 61 -8.45 -15.83 14.45
C ASP A 61 -9.42 -17.02 14.30
N THR A 62 -10.72 -16.79 14.18
CA THR A 62 -11.72 -17.84 13.95
C THR A 62 -11.70 -18.35 12.50
N HIS A 63 -11.22 -17.53 11.57
CA HIS A 63 -11.16 -17.84 10.15
C HIS A 63 -9.87 -18.56 9.73
N ILE A 64 -8.85 -18.60 10.60
CA ILE A 64 -7.54 -19.14 10.29
C ILE A 64 -7.20 -20.28 11.25
N SER A 65 -6.83 -21.44 10.70
CA SER A 65 -6.30 -22.56 11.46
C SER A 65 -4.82 -22.76 11.18
N VAL A 66 -4.02 -22.82 12.25
CA VAL A 66 -2.60 -23.16 12.17
C VAL A 66 -2.40 -24.63 12.55
N VAL A 67 -1.58 -25.34 11.78
CA VAL A 67 -1.17 -26.72 12.05
C VAL A 67 0.36 -26.75 12.14
N GLU A 68 0.88 -27.30 13.22
CA GLU A 68 2.30 -27.51 13.47
C GLU A 68 2.52 -29.01 13.71
N ASP A 69 3.44 -29.63 12.97
CA ASP A 69 3.77 -31.06 13.07
C ASP A 69 2.54 -32.00 13.05
N GLY A 70 1.57 -31.68 12.20
CA GLY A 70 0.33 -32.45 12.05
C GLY A 70 -0.69 -32.23 13.18
N SER A 71 -0.41 -31.38 14.16
CA SER A 71 -1.31 -31.03 15.25
C SER A 71 -1.84 -29.61 15.08
N ARG A 72 -3.15 -29.42 15.29
CA ARG A 72 -3.76 -28.08 15.26
C ARG A 72 -3.28 -27.28 16.47
N VAL A 73 -2.84 -26.04 16.23
CA VAL A 73 -2.53 -25.07 17.28
C VAL A 73 -3.85 -24.51 17.82
N ILE A 74 -4.15 -24.80 19.08
CA ILE A 74 -5.46 -24.48 19.70
C ILE A 74 -5.45 -23.14 20.44
N LYS A 75 -4.26 -22.65 20.85
CA LYS A 75 -4.11 -21.41 21.63
C LYS A 75 -2.94 -20.60 21.09
N GLY A 76 -3.01 -19.27 21.22
CA GLY A 76 -1.91 -18.38 20.87
C GLY A 76 -1.83 -17.99 19.39
N VAL A 77 -2.87 -18.28 18.61
CA VAL A 77 -3.03 -17.72 17.26
C VAL A 77 -3.75 -16.38 17.40
N SER A 78 -3.17 -15.32 16.87
CA SER A 78 -3.80 -14.02 16.73
C SER A 78 -3.70 -13.59 15.28
N VAL A 79 -4.83 -13.17 14.72
CA VAL A 79 -4.91 -12.65 13.36
C VAL A 79 -5.22 -11.17 13.46
N THR A 80 -4.31 -10.37 12.92
CA THR A 80 -4.51 -8.95 12.78
C THR A 80 -4.43 -8.62 11.31
N ARG A 81 -5.43 -7.90 10.79
CA ARG A 81 -5.32 -7.29 9.47
C ARG A 81 -4.04 -6.45 9.46
N GLN A 82 -3.18 -6.67 8.48
CA GLN A 82 -2.04 -5.82 8.25
C GLN A 82 -2.52 -4.48 7.65
N ASN A 83 -3.18 -3.67 8.48
CA ASN A 83 -3.25 -2.24 8.31
C ASN A 83 -2.04 -1.72 9.06
N ASP A 84 -0.88 -1.74 8.42
CA ASP A 84 0.37 -1.59 9.13
C ASP A 84 0.49 -0.17 9.73
N PRO A 85 0.37 -0.02 11.07
CA PRO A 85 0.55 1.29 11.68
C PRO A 85 2.02 1.72 11.63
N ASP A 86 2.96 0.85 11.25
CA ASP A 86 4.39 1.16 11.23
C ASP A 86 4.91 1.61 9.86
N TYR A 87 4.07 1.61 8.82
CA TYR A 87 4.43 2.20 7.54
C TYR A 87 4.07 3.68 7.53
N TYR A 88 5.08 4.52 7.73
CA TYR A 88 5.02 5.95 7.44
C TYR A 88 5.79 6.25 6.16
N LEU A 89 5.28 7.16 5.34
CA LEU A 89 5.94 7.54 4.11
C LEU A 89 7.11 8.48 4.41
N CYS A 90 8.30 8.14 3.91
CA CYS A 90 9.44 9.04 3.88
C CYS A 90 9.62 9.60 2.47
N VAL A 91 9.45 10.91 2.31
CA VAL A 91 9.58 11.58 1.00
C VAL A 91 10.75 12.56 1.03
N VAL A 92 11.53 12.59 -0.05
CA VAL A 92 12.56 13.61 -0.27
C VAL A 92 12.07 14.58 -1.32
N PHE A 93 11.94 15.86 -0.94
CA PHE A 93 11.69 16.94 -1.89
C PHE A 93 13.02 17.53 -2.31
N SER A 94 13.42 17.32 -3.57
CA SER A 94 14.58 17.96 -4.17
C SER A 94 14.11 18.99 -5.18
N ILE A 95 14.16 20.28 -4.81
CA ILE A 95 13.63 21.37 -5.64
C ILE A 95 14.78 22.07 -6.37
N ASP A 96 14.73 22.03 -7.70
CA ASP A 96 15.60 22.86 -8.53
C ASP A 96 15.22 24.34 -8.33
N SER A 97 16.21 25.13 -7.94
CA SER A 97 16.13 26.56 -7.67
C SER A 97 16.99 27.38 -8.61
N SER A 98 17.40 26.81 -9.75
CA SER A 98 18.20 27.48 -10.78
C SER A 98 17.45 28.65 -11.44
N LYS A 99 18.19 29.60 -12.03
CA LYS A 99 17.61 30.73 -12.77
C LYS A 99 16.99 30.35 -14.12
N SER A 100 17.29 29.16 -14.66
CA SER A 100 16.68 28.64 -15.90
C SER A 100 15.20 28.30 -15.73
N ILE A 101 14.78 27.94 -14.51
CA ILE A 101 13.37 27.84 -14.14
C ILE A 101 12.79 29.25 -14.07
N ASP A 102 11.68 29.52 -14.74
CA ASP A 102 11.04 30.83 -14.71
C ASP A 102 10.26 31.08 -13.39
N LYS A 103 9.93 32.34 -13.11
CA LYS A 103 9.26 32.75 -11.85
C LYS A 103 7.87 32.12 -11.69
N LYS A 104 7.09 32.01 -12.77
CA LYS A 104 5.74 31.47 -12.73
C LYS A 104 5.78 29.96 -12.48
N PHE A 105 6.73 29.27 -13.13
CA PHE A 105 6.94 27.85 -12.90
C PHE A 105 7.47 27.56 -11.48
N MET A 106 8.41 28.35 -10.96
CA MET A 106 8.83 28.25 -9.55
C MET A 106 7.66 28.45 -8.56
N ALA A 107 6.78 29.43 -8.81
CA ALA A 107 5.61 29.62 -7.97
C ALA A 107 4.67 28.40 -8.00
N ARG A 108 4.52 27.74 -9.16
CA ARG A 108 3.76 26.50 -9.31
C ARG A 108 4.40 25.34 -8.56
N ILE A 109 5.73 25.14 -8.69
CA ILE A 109 6.47 24.12 -7.93
C ILE A 109 6.25 24.30 -6.43
N LYS A 110 6.41 25.53 -5.92
CA LYS A 110 6.19 25.84 -4.50
C LYS A 110 4.74 25.58 -4.07
N SER A 111 3.76 25.86 -4.94
CA SER A 111 2.36 25.54 -4.64
C SER A 111 2.12 24.05 -4.55
N THR A 112 2.51 23.30 -5.58
CA THR A 112 2.34 21.84 -5.61
C THR A 112 3.05 21.17 -4.45
N ALA A 113 4.27 21.59 -4.12
CA ALA A 113 4.99 21.05 -2.96
C ALA A 113 4.24 21.29 -1.64
N ARG A 114 3.65 22.48 -1.44
CA ARG A 114 2.82 22.73 -0.25
C ARG A 114 1.56 21.88 -0.23
N ASP A 115 0.91 21.69 -1.37
CA ASP A 115 -0.31 20.89 -1.46
C ASP A 115 -0.01 19.42 -1.17
N MET A 116 1.13 18.92 -1.64
CA MET A 116 1.63 17.58 -1.26
C MET A 116 1.89 17.47 0.24
N VAL A 117 2.58 18.44 0.86
CA VAL A 117 2.84 18.44 2.32
C VAL A 117 1.53 18.40 3.12
N LYS A 118 0.50 19.12 2.66
CA LYS A 118 -0.82 19.14 3.31
C LYS A 118 -1.53 17.79 3.20
N GLY A 119 -1.36 17.09 2.07
CA GLY A 119 -1.99 15.79 1.81
C GLY A 119 -1.33 14.59 2.49
N LEU A 120 -0.14 14.75 3.07
CA LEU A 120 0.53 13.69 3.83
C LEU A 120 -0.21 13.38 5.13
N GLU A 121 -0.03 12.17 5.66
CA GLU A 121 -0.51 11.80 6.99
C GLU A 121 0.35 12.44 8.10
N GLU A 122 -0.10 12.39 9.36
CA GLU A 122 0.65 12.99 10.49
C GLU A 122 1.98 12.27 10.77
N ARG A 123 2.08 11.00 10.39
CA ARG A 123 3.27 10.18 10.66
C ARG A 123 4.32 10.29 9.56
N ASP A 124 3.94 10.76 8.37
CA ASP A 124 4.82 10.92 7.22
C ASP A 124 5.91 11.95 7.45
N ARG A 125 7.07 11.72 6.84
CA ARG A 125 8.27 12.54 7.03
C ARG A 125 8.76 13.08 5.71
N ILE A 126 9.11 14.36 5.68
CA ILE A 126 9.77 15.00 4.52
C ILE A 126 11.16 15.47 4.89
N ALA A 127 12.15 15.11 4.07
CA ALA A 127 13.40 15.84 3.95
C ALA A 127 13.33 16.81 2.76
N LEU A 128 13.83 18.03 2.91
CA LEU A 128 13.78 19.05 1.86
C LEU A 128 15.18 19.50 1.48
N PHE A 129 15.45 19.45 0.19
CA PHE A 129 16.65 19.95 -0.45
C PHE A 129 16.27 20.99 -1.49
N ARG A 130 17.10 22.01 -1.61
CA ARG A 130 17.14 22.85 -2.81
C ARG A 130 18.45 22.62 -3.53
N PHE A 131 18.45 22.71 -4.84
CA PHE A 131 19.68 22.65 -5.62
C PHE A 131 19.73 23.72 -6.71
N ASN A 132 20.95 24.18 -7.00
CA ASN A 132 21.30 25.09 -8.10
C ASN A 132 22.81 24.94 -8.37
N ASP A 133 23.65 25.94 -8.08
CA ASP A 133 25.11 25.82 -8.10
C ASP A 133 25.64 24.85 -7.04
N ARG A 134 24.82 24.50 -6.05
CA ARG A 134 25.11 23.49 -5.03
C ARG A 134 23.81 22.90 -4.49
N VAL A 135 23.91 21.70 -3.91
CA VAL A 135 22.83 21.09 -3.13
C VAL A 135 22.87 21.66 -1.71
N VAL A 136 21.71 22.06 -1.18
CA VAL A 136 21.56 22.55 0.19
C VAL A 136 20.41 21.81 0.84
N MET A 137 20.72 21.08 1.92
CA MET A 137 19.71 20.52 2.82
C MET A 137 19.03 21.67 3.57
N MET A 138 17.71 21.80 3.39
CA MET A 138 16.89 22.80 4.08
C MET A 138 16.36 22.24 5.39
N ASN A 139 15.99 20.96 5.42
CA ASN A 139 15.74 20.16 6.61
C ASN A 139 15.99 18.68 6.35
N ASP A 140 16.36 17.97 7.40
CA ASP A 140 16.29 16.51 7.45
C ASP A 140 14.84 16.04 7.64
N PHE A 141 14.58 14.73 7.60
CA PHE A 141 13.26 14.14 7.75
C PHE A 141 12.53 14.64 9.00
N THR A 142 11.41 15.32 8.79
CA THR A 142 10.55 15.86 9.86
C THR A 142 9.07 15.67 9.55
N GLN A 143 8.25 15.61 10.60
CA GLN A 143 6.79 15.57 10.54
C GLN A 143 6.18 16.98 10.64
N ASN A 144 7.00 18.00 10.91
CA ASN A 144 6.52 19.37 11.11
C ASN A 144 6.14 20.03 9.77
N LYS A 145 4.89 19.85 9.37
CA LYS A 145 4.32 20.40 8.12
C LYS A 145 4.51 21.91 8.00
N ASP A 146 4.33 22.66 9.08
CA ASP A 146 4.49 24.11 9.07
C ASP A 146 5.94 24.54 8.83
N GLU A 147 6.90 23.83 9.41
CA GLU A 147 8.32 24.05 9.16
C GLU A 147 8.66 23.81 7.69
N ILE A 148 8.19 22.69 7.13
CA ILE A 148 8.43 22.33 5.73
C ILE A 148 7.82 23.39 4.80
N ILE A 149 6.57 23.80 5.04
CA ILE A 149 5.88 24.84 4.25
C ILE A 149 6.63 26.18 4.32
N ARG A 150 7.08 26.60 5.51
CA ARG A 150 7.92 27.82 5.66
C ARG A 150 9.21 27.71 4.87
N LYS A 151 9.88 26.56 4.89
CA LYS A 151 11.13 26.33 4.15
C LYS A 151 10.90 26.32 2.64
N ILE A 152 9.85 25.67 2.13
CA ILE A 152 9.42 25.75 0.72
C ILE A 152 9.22 27.21 0.32
N ASN A 153 8.50 28.00 1.12
CA ASN A 153 8.23 29.40 0.83
C ASN A 153 9.48 30.28 0.78
N ARG A 154 10.57 29.90 1.46
CA ARG A 154 11.85 30.59 1.42
C ARG A 154 12.75 30.21 0.24
N ILE A 155 12.37 29.22 -0.57
CA ILE A 155 13.14 28.87 -1.76
C ILE A 155 13.05 30.02 -2.77
N GLU A 156 14.21 30.55 -3.11
CA GLU A 156 14.40 31.61 -4.11
C GLU A 156 15.23 31.09 -5.28
N ARG A 157 14.99 31.67 -6.45
CA ARG A 157 15.75 31.36 -7.66
C ARG A 157 17.16 31.94 -7.54
N HIS A 158 18.17 31.10 -7.72
CA HIS A 158 19.56 31.48 -7.62
C HIS A 158 20.45 30.65 -8.55
N GLY A 159 21.72 31.00 -8.62
CA GLY A 159 22.75 30.25 -9.31
C GLY A 159 22.83 30.48 -10.82
N THR A 160 23.83 29.84 -11.42
CA THR A 160 24.26 29.94 -12.82
C THR A 160 24.34 28.58 -13.50
N ARG A 161 24.37 27.49 -12.72
CA ARG A 161 24.42 26.10 -13.15
C ARG A 161 23.41 25.29 -12.32
N THR A 162 23.09 24.10 -12.80
CA THR A 162 22.25 23.12 -12.09
C THR A 162 23.10 21.92 -11.75
N LEU A 163 23.31 21.66 -10.46
CA LEU A 163 24.07 20.52 -9.93
C LEU A 163 23.20 19.74 -8.95
N LEU A 164 23.08 18.43 -9.19
CA LEU A 164 22.51 17.44 -8.29
C LEU A 164 23.44 16.23 -8.37
N TYR A 165 23.98 15.80 -7.23
CA TYR A 165 24.93 14.68 -7.10
C TYR A 165 24.41 13.65 -6.12
#